data_AF-A0A5E4A851-F1
#
_entry.id   AF-A0A5E4A851-F1
#
_cell.length_a   1.000
_cell.length_b   1.000
_cell.length_c   1.000
_cell.angle_alpha   90.00
_cell.angle_beta   90.00
_cell.angle_gamma   90.00
#
_symmetry.space_group_name_H-M   'P 1'
#
loop_
_entity.id
_entity.type
_entity.pdbx_description
1 polymer ?
#
loop_
_entity_poly.entity_id
_entity_poly.type
_entity_poly.pdbx_seq_one_letter_code
_entity_poly.pdbx_strand_id
1 'polypeptide(L)'
;MEKKKLERISLETETLCSLSALASCRDALGFYCKERLQAVELMNQPLDKVLEQAGRYSWVDLTRAPTPRPQGLKTPPPDPVGTFTPECAYALYEAKRLLMESKDTLAEMAKNETDIQKQQQQISDRVCASLAQKMRETLELKVHAASAAGRWQLRWGWKSSAVGGGGTESKLDPASIPHPQERINMTLGLMRGTIHRCTKFNQEMDVTRGLIKGPLSKSHLATREKLNRPLVLMHQKHVGTQLPEAARLVQGTDKLQRHITHAEKNLKELLATRDDLTWSLNCKKIGHDVDYNVVRLRLRQRHPHVYFEQAQRLVNNWDPRTPPPRSESTESNAAPK
;
A
#
# COMPACT_ATOMS: atom_id res chain seq x y z
N MET A 1 -15.28 6.28 9.64
CA MET A 1 -15.97 5.11 9.06
C MET A 1 -16.82 5.52 7.86
N GLU A 2 -17.83 6.37 8.05
CA GLU A 2 -18.83 6.71 7.03
C GLU A 2 -18.26 7.24 5.70
N LYS A 3 -17.30 8.18 5.74
CA LYS A 3 -16.68 8.75 4.53
C LYS A 3 -16.12 7.68 3.58
N LYS A 4 -15.39 6.68 4.10
CA LYS A 4 -14.85 5.56 3.30
C LYS A 4 -15.94 4.65 2.73
N LYS A 5 -17.08 4.53 3.41
CA LYS A 5 -18.24 3.77 2.93
C LYS A 5 -18.96 4.51 1.79
N LEU A 6 -19.10 5.83 1.92
CA LEU A 6 -19.66 6.71 0.89
C LEU A 6 -18.78 6.73 -0.38
N GLU A 7 -17.46 6.82 -0.22
CA GLU A 7 -16.48 6.74 -1.31
C GLU A 7 -16.52 5.39 -2.04
N ARG A 8 -16.66 4.28 -1.30
CA ARG A 8 -16.78 2.93 -1.90
C ARG A 8 -18.08 2.77 -2.70
N ILE A 9 -19.20 3.29 -2.20
CA ILE A 9 -20.49 3.30 -2.92
C ILE A 9 -20.41 4.19 -4.18
N SER A 10 -19.76 5.36 -4.13
CA SER A 10 -19.55 6.22 -5.31
C SER A 10 -18.81 5.44 -6.41
N LEU A 11 -17.68 4.82 -6.07
CA LEU A 11 -16.88 4.02 -7.00
C LEU A 11 -17.67 2.83 -7.58
N GLU A 12 -18.46 2.13 -6.77
CA GLU A 12 -19.34 1.06 -7.25
C GLU A 12 -20.37 1.59 -8.26
N THR A 13 -21.04 2.72 -7.98
CA THR A 13 -21.97 3.34 -8.94
C THR A 13 -21.30 3.85 -10.22
N GLU A 14 -20.09 4.41 -10.13
CA GLU A 14 -19.30 4.87 -11.29
C GLU A 14 -18.88 3.70 -12.20
N THR A 15 -18.51 2.56 -11.63
CA THR A 15 -18.17 1.36 -12.41
C THR A 15 -19.40 0.75 -13.09
N LEU A 16 -20.55 0.70 -12.41
CA LEU A 16 -21.82 0.25 -13.00
C LEU A 16 -22.28 1.16 -14.15
N CYS A 17 -22.20 2.48 -13.99
CA CYS A 17 -22.46 3.45 -15.06
C CYS A 17 -21.51 3.24 -16.26
N SER A 18 -20.22 2.98 -16.01
CA SER A 18 -19.23 2.72 -17.06
C SER A 18 -19.53 1.42 -17.84
N LEU A 19 -19.95 0.36 -17.16
CA LEU A 19 -20.35 -0.91 -17.77
C LEU A 19 -21.65 -0.77 -18.60
N SER A 20 -22.64 -0.02 -18.09
CA SER A 20 -23.88 0.29 -18.81
C SER A 20 -23.61 1.09 -20.08
N ALA A 21 -22.74 2.10 -20.01
CA ALA A 21 -22.32 2.88 -21.19
C ALA A 21 -21.60 2.00 -22.24
N LEU A 22 -20.74 1.08 -21.80
CA LEU A 22 -20.06 0.13 -22.70
C LEU A 22 -21.05 -0.82 -23.41
N ALA A 23 -22.07 -1.32 -22.69
CA ALA A 23 -23.13 -2.14 -23.29
C ALA A 23 -23.91 -1.35 -24.35
N SER A 24 -24.31 -0.11 -24.05
CA SER A 24 -24.98 0.77 -25.01
C SER A 24 -24.12 1.06 -26.25
N CYS A 25 -22.83 1.34 -26.08
CA CYS A 25 -21.90 1.53 -27.21
C CYS A 25 -21.75 0.28 -28.08
N ARG A 26 -21.72 -0.92 -27.49
CA ARG A 26 -21.69 -2.19 -28.24
C ARG A 26 -22.94 -2.35 -29.10
N ASP A 27 -24.11 -2.05 -28.53
CA ASP A 27 -25.39 -2.25 -29.21
C ASP A 27 -25.59 -1.22 -30.33
N ALA A 28 -25.15 0.03 -30.13
CA ALA A 28 -25.08 1.06 -31.18
C ALA A 28 -24.12 0.69 -32.32
N LEU A 29 -22.93 0.15 -32.01
CA LEU A 29 -22.02 -0.38 -33.03
C LEU A 29 -22.65 -1.53 -33.82
N GLY A 30 -23.36 -2.43 -33.14
CA GLY A 30 -24.12 -3.51 -33.78
C GLY A 30 -25.22 -3.01 -34.73
N PHE A 31 -25.84 -1.87 -34.43
CA PHE A 31 -26.78 -1.19 -35.34
C PHE A 31 -26.06 -0.62 -36.57
N TYR A 32 -24.99 0.17 -36.39
CA TYR A 32 -24.24 0.74 -37.52
C TYR A 32 -23.62 -0.31 -38.45
N CYS A 33 -23.19 -1.47 -37.91
CA CYS A 33 -22.72 -2.59 -38.74
C CYS A 33 -23.83 -3.15 -39.65
N LYS A 34 -25.08 -3.21 -39.17
CA LYS A 34 -26.24 -3.65 -39.97
C LYS A 34 -26.60 -2.63 -41.05
N GLU A 35 -26.68 -1.34 -40.72
CA GLU A 35 -26.94 -0.29 -41.71
C GLU A 35 -25.87 -0.26 -42.82
N ARG A 36 -24.59 -0.38 -42.45
CA ARG A 36 -23.50 -0.44 -43.45
C ARG A 36 -23.60 -1.67 -44.35
N LEU A 37 -24.00 -2.82 -43.81
CA LEU A 37 -24.21 -4.04 -44.61
C LEU A 37 -25.38 -3.85 -45.59
N GLN A 38 -26.51 -3.31 -45.11
CA GLN A 38 -27.68 -3.02 -45.93
C GLN A 38 -27.38 -1.98 -47.03
N ALA A 39 -26.59 -0.96 -46.73
CA ALA A 39 -26.15 0.01 -47.73
C ALA A 39 -25.26 -0.63 -48.81
N VAL A 40 -24.37 -1.55 -48.43
CA VAL A 40 -23.55 -2.33 -49.38
C VAL A 40 -24.42 -3.23 -50.26
N GLU A 41 -25.41 -3.92 -49.70
CA GLU A 41 -26.38 -4.71 -50.47
C GLU A 41 -27.14 -3.84 -51.49
N LEU A 42 -27.65 -2.67 -51.07
CA LEU A 42 -28.35 -1.73 -51.94
C LEU A 42 -27.46 -1.16 -53.06
N MET A 43 -26.18 -0.87 -52.78
CA MET A 43 -25.22 -0.43 -53.81
C MET A 43 -24.88 -1.54 -54.82
N ASN A 44 -24.92 -2.81 -54.40
CA ASN A 44 -24.66 -3.95 -55.28
C ASN A 44 -25.86 -4.30 -56.17
N GLN A 45 -27.11 -4.08 -55.74
CA GLN A 45 -28.31 -4.36 -56.55
C GLN A 45 -28.30 -3.82 -58.01
N PRO A 46 -27.94 -2.54 -58.28
CA PRO A 46 -27.87 -2.06 -59.67
C PRO A 46 -26.71 -2.70 -60.44
N LEU A 47 -25.58 -3.02 -59.79
CA LEU A 47 -24.45 -3.70 -60.41
C LEU A 47 -24.80 -5.15 -60.77
N ASP A 48 -25.50 -5.87 -59.89
CA ASP A 48 -25.99 -7.22 -60.15
C ASP A 48 -26.99 -7.25 -61.32
N LYS A 49 -27.88 -6.25 -61.43
CA LYS A 49 -28.79 -6.12 -62.59
C LYS A 49 -28.05 -5.89 -63.91
N VAL A 50 -26.98 -5.12 -63.92
CA VAL A 50 -26.14 -4.91 -65.12
C VAL A 50 -25.39 -6.19 -65.50
N LEU A 51 -24.88 -6.94 -64.52
CA LEU A 51 -24.29 -8.26 -64.75
C LEU A 51 -25.31 -9.25 -65.33
N GLU A 52 -26.52 -9.31 -64.76
CA GLU A 52 -27.61 -10.18 -65.19
C GLU A 52 -28.06 -9.85 -66.63
N GLN A 53 -28.22 -8.57 -66.97
CA GLN A 53 -28.49 -8.12 -68.35
C GLN A 53 -27.36 -8.49 -69.34
N ALA A 54 -26.11 -8.54 -68.87
CA ALA A 54 -24.96 -8.97 -69.65
C ALA A 54 -24.78 -10.50 -69.71
N GLY A 55 -25.68 -11.30 -69.09
CA GLY A 55 -25.56 -12.75 -69.00
C GLY A 55 -24.36 -13.22 -68.16
N ARG A 56 -23.90 -12.39 -67.23
CA ARG A 56 -22.69 -12.61 -66.40
C ARG A 56 -23.03 -12.59 -64.91
N TYR A 57 -22.09 -13.10 -64.11
CA TYR A 57 -22.25 -13.24 -62.65
C TYR A 57 -21.04 -12.75 -61.85
N SER A 58 -20.08 -12.09 -62.50
CA SER A 58 -18.81 -11.64 -61.92
C SER A 58 -18.25 -10.46 -62.69
N TRP A 59 -17.72 -9.47 -61.96
CA TRP A 59 -16.99 -8.31 -62.50
C TRP A 59 -15.50 -8.59 -62.76
N VAL A 60 -14.98 -9.74 -62.30
CA VAL A 60 -13.53 -9.93 -62.10
C VAL A 60 -12.78 -10.33 -63.39
N ASP A 61 -13.46 -10.78 -64.45
CA ASP A 61 -12.81 -11.07 -65.73
C ASP A 61 -13.80 -11.00 -66.91
N LEU A 62 -13.65 -9.99 -67.79
CA LEU A 62 -14.55 -9.77 -68.93
C LEU A 62 -14.22 -10.67 -70.13
N THR A 63 -12.99 -11.16 -70.24
CA THR A 63 -12.49 -11.98 -71.35
C THR A 63 -12.83 -13.47 -71.20
N ARG A 64 -13.20 -13.91 -69.99
CA ARG A 64 -13.50 -15.31 -69.68
C ARG A 64 -14.97 -15.65 -69.97
N ALA A 65 -15.20 -16.86 -70.49
CA ALA A 65 -16.55 -17.40 -70.66
C ALA A 65 -17.29 -17.50 -69.31
N PRO A 66 -18.63 -17.32 -69.25
CA PRO A 66 -19.37 -17.36 -67.99
C PRO A 66 -19.27 -18.73 -67.32
N THR A 67 -18.42 -18.85 -66.30
CA THR A 67 -18.51 -19.98 -65.36
C THR A 67 -19.84 -19.88 -64.62
N PRO A 68 -20.62 -20.98 -64.50
CA PRO A 68 -21.79 -21.01 -63.62
C PRO A 68 -21.40 -20.50 -62.24
N ARG A 69 -22.28 -19.73 -61.58
CA ARG A 69 -22.03 -19.33 -60.18
C ARG A 69 -21.70 -20.60 -59.40
N PRO A 70 -20.50 -20.76 -58.81
CA PRO A 70 -20.33 -21.76 -57.77
C PRO A 70 -21.33 -21.34 -56.71
N GLN A 71 -22.35 -22.17 -56.50
CA GLN A 71 -23.35 -21.93 -55.48
C GLN A 71 -22.63 -22.14 -54.16
N GLY A 72 -22.05 -21.03 -53.68
CA GLY A 72 -21.03 -21.03 -52.64
C GLY A 72 -21.58 -21.82 -51.47
N LEU A 73 -20.94 -22.95 -51.17
CA LEU A 73 -21.20 -23.68 -49.94
C LEU A 73 -21.19 -22.64 -48.84
N LYS A 74 -22.34 -22.45 -48.17
CA LYS A 74 -22.53 -21.38 -47.19
C LYS A 74 -21.28 -21.33 -46.34
N THR A 75 -20.53 -20.23 -46.41
CA THR A 75 -19.36 -20.08 -45.56
C THR A 75 -19.84 -20.32 -44.14
N PRO A 76 -19.25 -21.28 -43.41
CA PRO A 76 -19.70 -21.55 -42.05
C PRO A 76 -19.67 -20.22 -41.29
N PRO A 77 -20.67 -19.96 -40.42
CA PRO A 77 -20.76 -18.68 -39.73
C PRO A 77 -19.40 -18.37 -39.11
N PRO A 78 -18.86 -17.15 -39.27
CA PRO A 78 -17.50 -16.85 -38.89
C PRO A 78 -17.34 -17.07 -37.38
N ASP A 79 -16.72 -18.19 -37.05
CA ASP A 79 -16.36 -18.52 -35.68
C ASP A 79 -15.32 -17.48 -35.23
N PRO A 80 -15.57 -16.71 -34.16
CA PRO A 80 -14.57 -15.78 -33.63
C PRO A 80 -13.31 -16.51 -33.13
N VAL A 81 -13.36 -17.84 -33.00
CA VAL A 81 -12.22 -18.71 -32.79
C VAL A 81 -11.84 -19.37 -34.13
N GLY A 82 -10.86 -18.78 -34.82
CA GLY A 82 -10.28 -19.38 -36.02
C GLY A 82 -9.62 -20.74 -35.74
N THR A 83 -9.20 -21.43 -36.81
CA THR A 83 -8.64 -22.80 -36.80
C THR A 83 -7.84 -23.11 -35.53
N PHE A 84 -8.43 -23.93 -34.64
CA PHE A 84 -7.95 -24.14 -33.28
C PHE A 84 -6.48 -24.58 -33.24
N THR A 85 -5.59 -23.69 -32.80
CA THR A 85 -4.33 -24.07 -32.15
C THR A 85 -4.66 -24.57 -30.74
N PRO A 86 -4.35 -25.83 -30.39
CA PRO A 86 -4.71 -26.40 -29.08
C PRO A 86 -4.11 -25.60 -27.91
N GLU A 87 -2.99 -24.91 -28.14
CA GLU A 87 -2.32 -24.02 -27.19
C GLU A 87 -3.22 -22.84 -26.78
N CYS A 88 -3.99 -22.27 -27.72
CA CYS A 88 -4.91 -21.16 -27.42
C CYS A 88 -6.13 -21.64 -26.62
N ALA A 89 -6.65 -22.83 -26.91
CA ALA A 89 -7.73 -23.44 -26.12
C ALA A 89 -7.27 -23.75 -24.69
N TYR A 90 -6.06 -24.30 -24.54
CA TYR A 90 -5.44 -24.53 -23.23
C TYR A 90 -5.23 -23.23 -22.45
N ALA A 91 -4.68 -22.19 -23.09
CA ALA A 91 -4.50 -20.89 -22.45
C ALA A 91 -5.82 -20.25 -21.98
N LEU A 92 -6.90 -20.39 -22.76
CA LEU A 92 -8.23 -19.92 -22.36
C LEU A 92 -8.85 -20.76 -21.22
N TYR A 93 -8.56 -22.07 -21.16
CA TYR A 93 -8.99 -22.94 -20.06
C TYR A 93 -8.25 -22.58 -18.76
N GLU A 94 -6.92 -22.45 -18.80
CA GLU A 94 -6.09 -22.02 -17.67
C GLU A 94 -6.53 -20.64 -17.16
N ALA A 95 -6.74 -19.66 -18.05
CA ALA A 95 -7.21 -18.33 -17.67
C ALA A 95 -8.59 -18.36 -16.98
N LYS A 96 -9.50 -19.24 -17.42
CA LYS A 96 -10.80 -19.44 -16.75
C LYS A 96 -10.66 -20.12 -15.39
N ARG A 97 -9.77 -21.11 -15.24
CA ARG A 97 -9.50 -21.77 -13.95
C ARG A 97 -8.93 -20.77 -12.94
N LEU A 98 -7.91 -20.01 -13.34
CA LEU A 98 -7.29 -18.96 -12.51
C LEU A 98 -8.29 -17.85 -12.12
N LEU A 99 -9.25 -17.50 -12.99
CA LEU A 99 -10.32 -16.57 -12.64
C LEU A 99 -11.29 -17.12 -11.58
N MET A 100 -11.59 -18.41 -11.61
CA MET A 100 -12.41 -19.06 -10.57
C MET A 100 -11.65 -19.13 -9.24
N GLU A 101 -10.38 -19.58 -9.25
CA GLU A 101 -9.51 -19.60 -8.06
C GLU A 101 -9.35 -18.20 -7.43
N SER A 102 -9.18 -17.17 -8.27
CA SER A 102 -9.14 -15.76 -7.84
C SER A 102 -10.46 -15.29 -7.22
N LYS A 103 -11.60 -15.69 -7.80
CA LYS A 103 -12.93 -15.37 -7.25
C LYS A 103 -13.16 -16.03 -5.89
N ASP A 104 -12.77 -17.29 -5.73
CA ASP A 104 -12.98 -18.05 -4.49
C ASP A 104 -12.07 -17.52 -3.37
N THR A 105 -10.81 -17.20 -3.68
CA THR A 105 -9.89 -16.55 -2.72
C THR A 105 -10.36 -15.15 -2.31
N LEU A 106 -10.93 -14.35 -3.22
CA LEU A 106 -11.55 -13.07 -2.88
C LEU A 106 -12.79 -13.22 -1.98
N ALA A 107 -13.58 -14.28 -2.16
CA ALA A 107 -14.72 -14.58 -1.29
C ALA A 107 -14.28 -14.91 0.15
N GLU A 108 -13.25 -15.75 0.31
CA GLU A 108 -12.69 -16.05 1.64
C GLU A 108 -11.99 -14.82 2.25
N MET A 109 -11.32 -13.97 1.46
CA MET A 109 -10.79 -12.69 1.95
C MET A 109 -11.88 -11.75 2.47
N ALA A 110 -13.02 -11.64 1.77
CA ALA A 110 -14.15 -10.81 2.21
C ALA A 110 -14.76 -11.32 3.54
N LYS A 111 -14.90 -12.64 3.68
CA LYS A 111 -15.34 -13.29 4.92
C LYS A 111 -14.36 -13.02 6.08
N ASN A 112 -13.06 -13.20 5.84
CA ASN A 112 -12.01 -12.90 6.82
C ASN A 112 -12.01 -11.41 7.24
N GLU A 113 -12.28 -10.47 6.32
CA GLU A 113 -12.44 -9.04 6.67
C GLU A 113 -13.59 -8.85 7.66
N THR A 114 -14.75 -9.50 7.45
CA THR A 114 -15.89 -9.39 8.36
C THR A 114 -15.64 -10.01 9.73
N ASP A 115 -14.94 -11.15 9.79
CA ASP A 115 -14.58 -11.79 11.07
C ASP A 115 -13.57 -10.97 11.86
N ILE A 116 -12.56 -10.37 11.19
CA ILE A 116 -11.60 -9.46 11.84
C ILE A 116 -12.30 -8.21 12.38
N GLN A 117 -13.21 -7.60 11.60
CA GLN A 117 -13.99 -6.45 12.07
C GLN A 117 -14.84 -6.80 13.30
N LYS A 118 -15.45 -7.99 13.31
CA LYS A 118 -16.25 -8.50 14.45
C LYS A 118 -15.39 -8.74 15.69
N GLN A 119 -14.21 -9.35 15.54
CA GLN A 119 -13.25 -9.52 16.64
C GLN A 119 -12.75 -8.18 17.18
N GLN A 120 -12.44 -7.22 16.30
CA GLN A 120 -12.00 -5.89 16.69
C GLN A 120 -13.07 -5.15 17.51
N GLN A 121 -14.35 -5.25 17.11
CA GLN A 121 -15.47 -4.70 17.86
C GLN A 121 -15.58 -5.36 19.25
N GLN A 122 -15.57 -6.70 19.32
CA GLN A 122 -15.64 -7.44 20.59
C GLN A 122 -14.50 -7.08 21.56
N ILE A 123 -13.28 -6.91 21.04
CA ILE A 123 -12.12 -6.48 21.84
C ILE A 123 -12.32 -5.03 22.34
N SER A 124 -12.79 -4.14 21.46
CA SER A 124 -13.11 -2.74 21.82
C SER A 124 -14.15 -2.68 22.94
N ASP A 125 -15.26 -3.40 22.80
CA ASP A 125 -16.35 -3.42 23.78
C ASP A 125 -15.87 -3.97 25.14
N ARG A 126 -15.04 -5.02 25.12
CA ARG A 126 -14.42 -5.60 26.32
C ARG A 126 -13.44 -4.63 27.00
N VAL A 127 -12.65 -3.88 26.24
CA VAL A 127 -11.74 -2.86 26.77
C VAL A 127 -12.54 -1.70 27.37
N CYS A 128 -13.58 -1.22 26.69
CA CYS A 128 -14.48 -0.18 27.20
C CYS A 128 -15.17 -0.60 28.51
N ALA A 129 -15.67 -1.83 28.59
CA ALA A 129 -16.28 -2.37 29.81
C ALA A 129 -15.28 -2.44 30.98
N SER A 130 -14.07 -2.94 30.72
CA SER A 130 -12.98 -3.01 31.72
C SER A 130 -12.53 -1.62 32.19
N LEU A 131 -12.40 -0.66 31.27
CA LEU A 131 -12.03 0.73 31.60
C LEU A 131 -13.12 1.39 32.44
N ALA A 132 -14.41 1.24 32.06
CA ALA A 132 -15.53 1.76 32.83
C ALA A 132 -15.61 1.13 34.24
N GLN A 133 -15.27 -0.15 34.39
CA GLN A 133 -15.13 -0.80 35.70
C GLN A 133 -13.98 -0.16 36.51
N LYS A 134 -12.78 -0.03 35.94
CA LYS A 134 -11.63 0.58 36.63
C LYS A 134 -11.90 2.04 37.01
N MET A 135 -12.63 2.80 36.19
CA MET A 135 -13.08 4.15 36.53
C MET A 135 -13.99 4.15 37.76
N ARG A 136 -14.98 3.24 37.86
CA ARG A 136 -15.83 3.11 39.05
C ARG A 136 -15.02 2.79 40.31
N GLU A 137 -14.15 1.78 40.24
CA GLU A 137 -13.24 1.42 41.35
C GLU A 137 -12.38 2.63 41.80
N THR A 138 -11.86 3.44 40.87
CA THR A 138 -11.08 4.65 41.24
C THR A 138 -11.92 5.76 41.87
N LEU A 139 -13.21 5.86 41.53
CA LEU A 139 -14.13 6.82 42.14
C LEU A 139 -14.49 6.41 43.56
N GLU A 140 -14.78 5.13 43.79
CA GLU A 140 -15.01 4.57 45.13
C GLU A 140 -13.79 4.80 46.04
N LEU A 141 -12.57 4.50 45.56
CA LEU A 141 -11.34 4.78 46.30
C LEU A 141 -11.16 6.27 46.62
N LYS A 142 -11.53 7.19 45.71
CA LYS A 142 -11.52 8.64 45.98
C LYS A 142 -12.54 9.05 47.04
N VAL A 143 -13.75 8.46 47.03
CA VAL A 143 -14.78 8.71 48.05
C VAL A 143 -14.31 8.21 49.42
N HIS A 144 -13.70 7.02 49.48
CA HIS A 144 -13.10 6.50 50.72
C HIS A 144 -11.94 7.38 51.22
N ALA A 145 -11.06 7.84 50.33
CA ALA A 145 -9.97 8.75 50.66
C ALA A 145 -10.46 10.13 51.15
N ALA A 146 -11.49 10.70 50.51
CA ALA A 146 -12.10 11.96 50.93
C ALA A 146 -12.83 11.81 52.28
N SER A 147 -13.54 10.69 52.49
CA SER A 147 -14.17 10.35 53.77
C SER A 147 -13.14 10.16 54.89
N ALA A 148 -11.99 9.57 54.58
CA ALA A 148 -10.86 9.50 55.51
C ALA A 148 -10.28 10.90 55.79
N ALA A 149 -9.97 11.69 54.75
CA ALA A 149 -9.42 13.03 54.89
C ALA A 149 -10.33 13.96 55.73
N GLY A 150 -11.64 13.94 55.48
CA GLY A 150 -12.62 14.67 56.30
C GLY A 150 -12.61 14.24 57.77
N ARG A 151 -12.46 12.94 58.07
CA ARG A 151 -12.25 12.44 59.44
C ARG A 151 -10.93 12.91 60.04
N TRP A 152 -9.83 12.94 59.28
CA TRP A 152 -8.55 13.49 59.77
C TRP A 152 -8.63 15.00 60.02
N GLN A 153 -9.35 15.74 59.20
CA GLN A 153 -9.46 17.20 59.28
C GLN A 153 -10.38 17.64 60.42
N LEU A 154 -11.46 16.89 60.71
CA LEU A 154 -12.26 17.03 61.93
C LEU A 154 -11.49 16.62 63.20
N ARG A 155 -10.51 15.71 63.09
CA ARG A 155 -9.71 15.23 64.23
C ARG A 155 -8.49 16.10 64.56
N TRP A 156 -7.93 16.83 63.59
CA TRP A 156 -6.65 17.56 63.74
C TRP A 156 -6.62 19.01 63.23
N GLY A 157 -7.70 19.54 62.66
CA GLY A 157 -7.98 20.98 62.57
C GLY A 157 -6.88 21.91 62.01
N TRP A 158 -6.44 21.70 60.76
CA TRP A 158 -5.45 22.58 60.09
C TRP A 158 -6.05 23.45 58.96
N LYS A 159 -5.62 24.71 58.90
CA LYS A 159 -5.76 25.66 57.77
C LYS A 159 -4.36 26.17 57.39
N SER A 160 -4.14 26.51 56.12
CA SER A 160 -2.81 26.92 55.61
C SER A 160 -2.89 28.14 54.69
N SER A 161 -1.84 28.98 54.72
CA SER A 161 -1.63 30.18 53.88
C SER A 161 -0.26 30.11 53.20
N ALA A 162 -0.06 30.83 52.09
CA ALA A 162 1.12 30.65 51.21
C ALA A 162 1.88 31.95 50.88
N VAL A 163 3.20 31.81 50.69
CA VAL A 163 4.22 32.77 50.21
C VAL A 163 5.32 31.90 49.54
N GLY A 164 6.07 32.29 48.49
CA GLY A 164 6.10 33.53 47.71
C GLY A 164 7.56 34.00 47.48
N GLY A 165 8.02 34.18 46.24
CA GLY A 165 9.41 34.58 45.95
C GLY A 165 9.74 34.73 44.47
N GLY A 166 10.77 35.52 44.15
CA GLY A 166 11.26 35.79 42.80
C GLY A 166 12.74 36.24 42.79
N GLY A 167 13.31 36.45 41.61
CA GLY A 167 14.71 36.88 41.44
C GLY A 167 15.02 37.33 40.01
N THR A 168 15.99 38.24 39.87
CA THR A 168 16.40 38.90 38.62
C THR A 168 17.91 38.84 38.45
N GLU A 169 18.41 38.72 37.23
CA GLU A 169 19.86 38.75 36.94
C GLU A 169 20.16 39.61 35.69
N SER A 170 21.29 40.32 35.72
CA SER A 170 21.59 41.43 34.79
C SER A 170 22.78 41.16 33.86
N LYS A 171 22.59 41.62 32.62
CA LYS A 171 23.40 41.50 31.40
C LYS A 171 24.79 42.16 31.43
N LEU A 172 25.72 41.63 30.64
CA LEU A 172 26.89 42.34 30.07
C LEU A 172 27.07 41.96 28.59
N ASP A 173 27.42 42.94 27.74
CA ASP A 173 27.70 42.78 26.30
C ASP A 173 29.17 43.15 26.00
N PRO A 174 29.81 42.54 24.97
CA PRO A 174 30.84 43.22 24.19
C PRO A 174 30.66 43.08 22.66
N ALA A 175 31.13 44.07 21.91
CA ALA A 175 30.94 44.17 20.46
C ALA A 175 32.08 43.54 19.62
N SER A 176 31.82 43.43 18.30
CA SER A 176 32.82 43.28 17.22
C SER A 176 33.54 41.93 17.03
N ILE A 177 32.81 40.82 17.11
CA ILE A 177 33.13 39.59 16.35
C ILE A 177 31.85 39.22 15.58
N PRO A 178 31.87 38.99 14.26
CA PRO A 178 30.68 38.54 13.55
C PRO A 178 30.21 37.22 14.17
N HIS A 179 28.97 37.23 14.66
CA HIS A 179 28.44 36.19 15.55
C HIS A 179 28.58 34.82 14.84
N PRO A 180 28.86 33.71 15.55
CA PRO A 180 29.03 32.40 14.90
C PRO A 180 27.85 32.05 13.96
N GLN A 181 26.66 32.52 14.31
CA GLN A 181 25.43 32.41 13.55
C GLN A 181 25.43 33.18 12.21
N GLU A 182 26.09 34.33 12.11
CA GLU A 182 26.28 35.07 10.85
C GLU A 182 27.24 34.34 9.91
N ARG A 183 28.31 33.75 10.45
CA ARG A 183 29.24 32.88 9.70
C ARG A 183 28.54 31.62 9.20
N ILE A 184 27.68 31.02 10.03
CA ILE A 184 26.83 29.88 9.65
C ILE A 184 25.84 30.31 8.56
N ASN A 185 25.19 31.47 8.68
CA ASN A 185 24.24 31.97 7.68
C ASN A 185 24.90 32.25 6.32
N MET A 186 26.12 32.82 6.30
CA MET A 186 26.90 33.01 5.06
C MET A 186 27.26 31.66 4.41
N THR A 187 27.76 30.71 5.19
CA THR A 187 28.08 29.35 4.69
C THR A 187 26.83 28.63 4.16
N LEU A 188 25.70 28.72 4.88
CA LEU A 188 24.42 28.18 4.44
C LEU A 188 23.89 28.85 3.16
N GLY A 189 24.14 30.15 2.96
CA GLY A 189 23.81 30.85 1.71
C GLY A 189 24.56 30.29 0.51
N LEU A 190 25.88 30.06 0.64
CA LEU A 190 26.71 29.44 -0.38
C LEU A 190 26.32 27.98 -0.65
N MET A 191 25.96 27.22 0.39
CA MET A 191 25.42 25.86 0.27
C MET A 191 24.08 25.83 -0.44
N ARG A 192 23.15 26.76 -0.15
CA ARG A 192 21.87 26.88 -0.86
C ARG A 192 22.07 27.15 -2.36
N GLY A 193 23.01 28.05 -2.70
CA GLY A 193 23.34 28.37 -4.09
C GLY A 193 24.06 27.25 -4.87
N THR A 194 24.73 26.32 -4.19
CA THR A 194 25.30 25.11 -4.81
C THR A 194 24.26 24.01 -4.91
N ILE A 195 23.48 23.75 -3.87
CA ILE A 195 22.33 22.82 -3.89
C ILE A 195 21.38 23.18 -5.04
N HIS A 196 20.97 24.44 -5.18
CA HIS A 196 20.05 24.86 -6.23
C HIS A 196 20.62 24.62 -7.64
N ARG A 197 21.93 24.83 -7.85
CA ARG A 197 22.61 24.52 -9.12
C ARG A 197 22.65 23.01 -9.40
N CYS A 198 22.96 22.19 -8.39
CA CYS A 198 22.90 20.72 -8.52
C CYS A 198 21.48 20.22 -8.79
N THR A 199 20.46 20.77 -8.13
CA THR A 199 19.05 20.43 -8.37
C THR A 199 18.62 20.79 -9.80
N LYS A 200 18.97 22.00 -10.28
CA LYS A 200 18.68 22.42 -11.66
C LYS A 200 19.39 21.54 -12.68
N PHE A 201 20.68 21.23 -12.47
CA PHE A 201 21.44 20.33 -13.34
C PHE A 201 20.84 18.92 -13.39
N ASN A 202 20.40 18.38 -12.25
CA ASN A 202 19.71 17.09 -12.21
C ASN A 202 18.37 17.11 -12.96
N GLN A 203 17.59 18.19 -12.85
CA GLN A 203 16.36 18.37 -13.62
C GLN A 203 16.64 18.43 -15.13
N GLU A 204 17.66 19.17 -15.56
CA GLU A 204 18.09 19.23 -16.96
C GLU A 204 18.64 17.88 -17.46
N MET A 205 19.35 17.12 -16.60
CA MET A 205 19.80 15.74 -16.86
C MET A 205 18.66 14.75 -17.05
N ASP A 206 17.58 14.83 -16.25
CA ASP A 206 16.44 13.93 -16.39
C ASP A 206 15.57 14.28 -17.61
N VAL A 207 15.44 15.57 -17.96
CA VAL A 207 14.83 16.01 -19.23
C VAL A 207 15.64 15.50 -20.43
N THR A 208 16.97 15.67 -20.42
CA THR A 208 17.84 15.21 -21.53
C THR A 208 17.99 13.69 -21.60
N ARG A 209 17.88 12.96 -20.48
CA ARG A 209 17.78 11.49 -20.45
C ARG A 209 16.58 10.93 -21.23
N GLY A 210 15.53 11.71 -21.43
CA GLY A 210 14.42 11.35 -22.32
C GLY A 210 14.77 11.47 -23.81
N LEU A 211 15.58 12.48 -24.15
CA LEU A 211 15.96 12.84 -25.52
C LEU A 211 17.13 12.01 -26.07
N ILE A 212 18.12 11.67 -25.23
CA ILE A 212 19.39 11.06 -25.65
C ILE A 212 19.35 9.51 -25.62
N LYS A 213 18.24 8.88 -25.21
CA LYS A 213 18.10 7.41 -25.24
C LYS A 213 18.00 6.88 -26.67
N GLY A 214 19.16 6.50 -27.21
CA GLY A 214 19.29 5.57 -28.32
C GLY A 214 18.72 4.17 -28.00
N PRO A 215 18.70 3.26 -28.98
CA PRO A 215 18.20 1.90 -28.79
C PRO A 215 19.04 1.14 -27.74
N LEU A 216 18.39 0.69 -26.67
CA LEU A 216 19.04 -0.05 -25.56
C LEU A 216 19.41 -1.50 -25.93
N SER A 217 18.98 -1.99 -27.09
CA SER A 217 19.28 -3.33 -27.60
C SER A 217 19.21 -3.31 -29.13
N LYS A 218 19.87 -4.29 -29.77
CA LYS A 218 19.99 -4.37 -31.23
C LYS A 218 18.65 -4.61 -31.95
N SER A 219 17.66 -5.21 -31.29
CA SER A 219 16.31 -5.42 -31.86
C SER A 219 15.47 -4.13 -31.92
N HIS A 220 15.82 -3.10 -31.16
CA HIS A 220 15.19 -1.77 -31.23
C HIS A 220 15.61 -0.94 -32.45
N LEU A 221 16.52 -1.43 -33.30
CA LEU A 221 16.86 -0.81 -34.59
C LEU A 221 15.86 -1.18 -35.71
N ALA A 222 15.28 -2.37 -35.64
CA ALA A 222 14.32 -2.87 -36.64
C ALA A 222 12.87 -2.44 -36.34
N THR A 223 12.56 -2.12 -35.08
CA THR A 223 11.26 -1.56 -34.70
C THR A 223 11.28 -0.04 -34.87
N ARG A 224 10.36 0.47 -35.70
CA ARG A 224 10.18 1.91 -35.97
C ARG A 224 10.11 2.71 -34.66
N GLU A 225 10.59 3.96 -34.73
CA GLU A 225 10.92 4.81 -33.58
C GLU A 225 9.89 4.80 -32.43
N LYS A 226 10.40 4.87 -31.19
CA LYS A 226 9.55 5.06 -30.00
C LYS A 226 8.66 6.29 -30.17
N LEU A 227 7.35 6.08 -30.09
CA LEU A 227 6.29 7.09 -30.24
C LEU A 227 6.42 8.31 -29.32
N ASN A 228 7.19 8.21 -28.25
CA ASN A 228 7.40 9.26 -27.26
C ASN A 228 8.45 10.31 -27.68
N ARG A 229 9.01 10.25 -28.90
CA ARG A 229 9.95 11.26 -29.41
C ARG A 229 9.22 12.55 -29.81
N PRO A 230 9.73 13.77 -29.51
CA PRO A 230 9.08 15.03 -29.88
C PRO A 230 8.79 15.15 -31.39
N LEU A 231 9.70 14.64 -32.23
CA LEU A 231 9.58 14.66 -33.68
C LEU A 231 8.43 13.76 -34.17
N VAL A 232 8.24 12.60 -33.55
CA VAL A 232 7.16 11.65 -33.86
C VAL A 232 5.80 12.22 -33.44
N LEU A 233 5.73 12.84 -32.26
CA LEU A 233 4.53 13.53 -31.78
C LEU A 233 4.09 14.69 -32.69
N MET A 234 5.01 15.34 -33.40
CA MET A 234 4.66 16.37 -34.40
C MET A 234 4.07 15.77 -35.68
N HIS A 235 4.58 14.64 -36.17
CA HIS A 235 4.03 13.95 -37.34
C HIS A 235 2.68 13.28 -37.05
N GLN A 236 2.48 12.80 -35.81
CA GLN A 236 1.25 12.13 -35.37
C GLN A 236 0.05 13.08 -35.18
N LYS A 237 0.25 14.41 -35.26
CA LYS A 237 -0.80 15.43 -35.23
C LYS A 237 -1.65 15.50 -36.51
N HIS A 238 -1.24 14.86 -37.61
CA HIS A 238 -2.08 14.81 -38.81
C HIS A 238 -3.45 14.19 -38.49
N VAL A 239 -4.53 14.79 -38.99
CA VAL A 239 -5.91 14.34 -38.75
C VAL A 239 -6.16 12.89 -39.19
N GLY A 240 -5.42 12.37 -40.18
CA GLY A 240 -5.47 10.96 -40.58
C GLY A 240 -4.87 9.96 -39.58
N THR A 241 -4.16 10.41 -38.54
CA THR A 241 -3.59 9.56 -37.47
C THR A 241 -4.20 9.80 -36.10
N GLN A 242 -5.19 10.71 -35.99
CA GLN A 242 -5.94 10.97 -34.76
C GLN A 242 -7.05 9.93 -34.54
N LEU A 243 -6.66 8.67 -34.38
CA LEU A 243 -7.58 7.58 -34.07
C LEU A 243 -8.11 7.73 -32.64
N PRO A 244 -9.45 7.78 -32.41
CA PRO A 244 -10.03 7.93 -31.07
C PRO A 244 -9.66 6.76 -30.14
N GLU A 245 -9.33 5.59 -30.69
CA GLU A 245 -8.79 4.43 -29.99
C GLU A 245 -7.46 4.76 -29.31
N ALA A 246 -6.56 5.50 -29.97
CA ALA A 246 -5.26 5.89 -29.42
C ALA A 246 -5.44 6.86 -28.25
N ALA A 247 -6.37 7.82 -28.35
CA ALA A 247 -6.70 8.73 -27.25
C ALA A 247 -7.28 7.99 -26.04
N ARG A 248 -8.15 6.99 -26.26
CA ARG A 248 -8.69 6.10 -25.21
C ARG A 248 -7.59 5.27 -24.54
N LEU A 249 -6.63 4.73 -25.32
CA LEU A 249 -5.48 4.00 -24.78
C LEU A 249 -4.55 4.88 -23.94
N VAL A 250 -4.27 6.11 -24.37
CA VAL A 250 -3.52 7.08 -23.56
C VAL A 250 -4.26 7.38 -22.25
N GLN A 251 -5.56 7.68 -22.31
CA GLN A 251 -6.37 7.93 -21.11
C GLN A 251 -6.41 6.72 -20.15
N GLY A 252 -6.48 5.49 -20.70
CA GLY A 252 -6.41 4.26 -19.91
C GLY A 252 -5.04 4.07 -19.26
N THR A 253 -3.96 4.35 -19.98
CA THR A 253 -2.57 4.30 -19.48
C THR A 253 -2.35 5.32 -18.35
N ASP A 254 -2.84 6.55 -18.51
CA ASP A 254 -2.79 7.58 -17.48
C ASP A 254 -3.55 7.19 -16.21
N LYS A 255 -4.75 6.60 -16.35
CA LYS A 255 -5.53 6.07 -15.21
C LYS A 255 -4.74 4.96 -14.51
N LEU A 256 -4.20 3.99 -15.26
CA LEU A 256 -3.38 2.91 -14.70
C LEU A 256 -2.15 3.46 -13.96
N GLN A 257 -1.45 4.45 -14.52
CA GLN A 257 -0.28 5.06 -13.88
C GLN A 257 -0.64 5.78 -12.57
N ARG A 258 -1.83 6.41 -12.49
CA ARG A 258 -2.35 6.97 -11.23
C ARG A 258 -2.66 5.88 -10.20
N HIS A 259 -3.23 4.75 -10.62
CA HIS A 259 -3.48 3.62 -9.72
C HIS A 259 -2.18 2.97 -9.22
N ILE A 260 -1.17 2.81 -10.08
CA ILE A 260 0.16 2.30 -9.70
C ILE A 260 0.81 3.23 -8.67
N THR A 261 0.89 4.54 -8.95
CA THR A 261 1.49 5.50 -8.02
C THR A 261 0.71 5.65 -6.70
N HIS A 262 -0.59 5.36 -6.69
CA HIS A 262 -1.39 5.26 -5.46
C HIS A 262 -1.07 3.97 -4.68
N ALA A 263 -1.00 2.82 -5.36
CA ALA A 263 -0.62 1.55 -4.75
C ALA A 263 0.80 1.59 -4.15
N GLU A 264 1.76 2.24 -4.82
CA GLU A 264 3.11 2.48 -4.30
C GLU A 264 3.12 3.32 -3.02
N LYS A 265 2.22 4.31 -2.88
CA LYS A 265 2.08 5.11 -1.65
C LYS A 265 1.51 4.25 -0.53
N ASN A 266 0.41 3.55 -0.78
CA ASN A 266 -0.20 2.63 0.20
C ASN A 266 0.80 1.57 0.68
N LEU A 267 1.64 1.04 -0.22
CA LEU A 267 2.67 0.06 0.13
C LEU A 267 3.76 0.68 1.02
N LYS A 268 4.18 1.91 0.76
CA LYS A 268 5.11 2.66 1.64
C LYS A 268 4.51 2.94 3.02
N GLU A 269 3.23 3.30 3.10
CA GLU A 269 2.49 3.49 4.36
C GLU A 269 2.36 2.17 5.14
N LEU A 270 2.08 1.05 4.47
CA LEU A 270 2.04 -0.27 5.09
C LEU A 270 3.41 -0.72 5.62
N LEU A 271 4.49 -0.45 4.89
CA LEU A 271 5.86 -0.70 5.37
C LEU A 271 6.21 0.15 6.60
N ALA A 272 5.85 1.43 6.60
CA ALA A 272 6.06 2.31 7.76
C ALA A 272 5.29 1.81 8.99
N THR A 273 4.01 1.48 8.85
CA THR A 273 3.20 0.94 9.97
C THR A 273 3.69 -0.41 10.48
N ARG A 274 4.23 -1.28 9.61
CA ARG A 274 4.96 -2.50 10.03
C ARG A 274 6.16 -2.17 10.90
N ASP A 275 6.94 -1.15 10.53
CA ASP A 275 8.16 -0.78 11.27
C ASP A 275 7.80 -0.15 12.62
N ASP A 276 6.77 0.69 12.69
CA ASP A 276 6.20 1.23 13.94
C ASP A 276 5.69 0.12 14.88
N LEU A 277 4.99 -0.87 14.32
CA LEU A 277 4.51 -2.04 15.09
C LEU A 277 5.66 -2.93 15.59
N THR A 278 6.69 -3.11 14.77
CA THR A 278 7.89 -3.87 15.13
C THR A 278 8.67 -3.16 16.25
N TRP A 279 8.80 -1.84 16.16
CA TRP A 279 9.35 -0.99 17.22
C TRP A 279 8.52 -1.09 18.51
N SER A 280 7.19 -0.96 18.41
CA SER A 280 6.28 -1.10 19.56
C SER A 280 6.37 -2.46 20.24
N LEU A 281 6.48 -3.54 19.46
CA LEU A 281 6.69 -4.90 19.96
C LEU A 281 8.01 -5.03 20.72
N ASN A 282 9.10 -4.47 20.18
CA ASN A 282 10.40 -4.46 20.84
C ASN A 282 10.37 -3.65 22.16
N CYS A 283 9.74 -2.47 22.16
CA CYS A 283 9.54 -1.69 23.39
C CYS A 283 8.74 -2.46 24.45
N LYS A 284 7.66 -3.16 24.07
CA LYS A 284 6.88 -4.01 24.98
C LYS A 284 7.69 -5.18 25.54
N LYS A 285 8.53 -5.82 24.71
CA LYS A 285 9.43 -6.89 25.14
C LYS A 285 10.44 -6.38 26.17
N ILE A 286 11.10 -5.26 25.89
CA ILE A 286 12.05 -4.62 26.83
C ILE A 286 11.34 -4.24 28.15
N GLY A 287 10.14 -3.65 28.07
CA GLY A 287 9.33 -3.33 29.24
C GLY A 287 8.98 -4.55 30.09
N HIS A 288 8.50 -5.63 29.46
CA HIS A 288 8.25 -6.91 30.12
C HIS A 288 9.49 -7.46 30.81
N ASP A 289 10.65 -7.44 30.15
CA ASP A 289 11.89 -7.97 30.71
C ASP A 289 12.36 -7.12 31.91
N VAL A 290 12.20 -5.80 31.86
CA VAL A 290 12.45 -4.89 33.00
C VAL A 290 11.48 -5.18 34.16
N ASP A 291 10.17 -5.28 33.90
CA ASP A 291 9.16 -5.57 34.91
C ASP A 291 9.39 -6.94 35.58
N TYR A 292 9.70 -7.97 34.78
CA TYR A 292 10.09 -9.30 35.28
C TYR A 292 11.32 -9.23 36.18
N ASN A 293 12.36 -8.49 35.77
CA ASN A 293 13.55 -8.26 36.59
C ASN A 293 13.22 -7.53 37.90
N VAL A 294 12.33 -6.52 37.88
CA VAL A 294 11.88 -5.78 39.06
C VAL A 294 11.07 -6.66 40.01
N VAL A 295 10.14 -7.47 39.50
CA VAL A 295 9.39 -8.44 40.32
C VAL A 295 10.34 -9.46 40.95
N ARG A 296 11.29 -10.00 40.19
CA ARG A 296 12.32 -10.92 40.69
C ARG A 296 13.19 -10.29 41.79
N LEU A 297 13.59 -9.02 41.63
CA LEU A 297 14.34 -8.28 42.65
C LEU A 297 13.50 -8.04 43.92
N ARG A 298 12.23 -7.65 43.78
CA ARG A 298 11.31 -7.47 44.92
C ARG A 298 11.07 -8.77 45.68
N LEU A 299 10.96 -9.91 45.00
CA LEU A 299 10.85 -11.22 45.64
C LEU A 299 12.13 -11.57 46.42
N ARG A 300 13.32 -11.33 45.85
CA ARG A 300 14.61 -11.49 46.55
C ARG A 300 14.76 -10.56 47.77
N GLN A 301 14.20 -9.35 47.72
CA GLN A 301 14.21 -8.43 48.86
C GLN A 301 13.18 -8.81 49.94
N ARG A 302 12.04 -9.40 49.55
CA ARG A 302 11.03 -9.93 50.49
C ARG A 302 11.46 -11.21 51.19
N HIS A 303 12.27 -12.02 50.53
CA HIS A 303 12.91 -13.20 51.10
C HIS A 303 14.42 -13.09 50.95
N PRO A 304 15.11 -12.33 51.84
CA PRO A 304 16.53 -12.48 52.02
C PRO A 304 16.77 -13.94 52.41
N HIS A 305 17.36 -14.74 51.51
CA HIS A 305 17.63 -16.17 51.75
C HIS A 305 18.72 -16.42 52.80
N VAL A 306 19.05 -15.41 53.59
CA VAL A 306 19.91 -15.47 54.76
C VAL A 306 19.15 -14.76 55.87
N TYR A 307 18.76 -15.50 56.92
CA TYR A 307 18.21 -14.91 58.13
C TYR A 307 19.22 -13.89 58.67
N PHE A 308 18.80 -12.75 59.21
CA PHE A 308 19.74 -11.68 59.62
C PHE A 308 20.83 -12.21 60.58
N GLU A 309 20.46 -13.12 61.48
CA GLU A 309 21.40 -13.82 62.36
C GLU A 309 22.37 -14.77 61.64
N GLN A 310 21.96 -15.44 60.56
CA GLN A 310 22.85 -16.27 59.74
C GLN A 310 23.85 -15.41 58.97
N ALA A 311 23.44 -14.23 58.50
CA ALA A 311 24.33 -13.28 57.85
C ALA A 311 25.35 -12.71 58.85
N GLN A 312 24.90 -12.33 60.05
CA GLN A 312 25.80 -11.92 61.14
C GLN A 312 26.74 -13.05 61.58
N ARG A 313 26.28 -14.31 61.69
CA ARG A 313 27.16 -15.44 62.03
C ARG A 313 28.22 -15.70 60.95
N LEU A 314 27.88 -15.55 59.66
CA LEU A 314 28.85 -15.64 58.58
C LEU A 314 29.90 -14.51 58.63
N VAL A 315 29.51 -13.29 58.99
CA VAL A 315 30.44 -12.15 59.15
C VAL A 315 31.27 -12.25 60.43
N ASN A 316 30.69 -12.71 61.53
CA ASN A 316 31.37 -12.83 62.83
C ASN A 316 32.34 -14.03 62.88
N ASN A 317 32.08 -15.09 62.08
CA ASN A 317 32.97 -16.24 61.95
C ASN A 317 34.00 -16.07 60.81
N TRP A 318 34.03 -14.92 60.14
CA TRP A 318 34.98 -14.63 59.07
C TRP A 318 36.25 -13.97 59.63
N ASP A 319 37.25 -14.78 59.98
CA ASP A 319 38.61 -14.29 60.20
C ASP A 319 39.31 -14.10 58.83
N PRO A 320 39.70 -12.86 58.46
CA PRO A 320 40.40 -12.60 57.19
C PRO A 320 41.79 -13.25 57.08
N ARG A 321 42.28 -13.95 58.11
CA ARG A 321 43.59 -14.64 58.11
C ARG A 321 43.51 -16.14 57.78
N THR A 322 42.33 -16.75 57.70
CA THR A 322 42.17 -18.18 57.39
C THR A 322 41.40 -18.40 56.09
N PRO A 323 42.03 -18.93 55.01
CA PRO A 323 41.31 -19.30 53.81
C PRO A 323 40.42 -20.54 54.04
N PRO A 324 39.24 -20.63 53.38
CA PRO A 324 38.36 -21.78 53.53
C PRO A 324 38.99 -23.06 52.94
N PRO A 325 38.76 -24.25 53.54
CA PRO A 325 39.25 -25.50 52.98
C PRO A 325 38.58 -25.79 51.64
N ARG A 326 39.38 -26.21 50.66
CA ARG A 326 38.94 -26.56 49.32
C ARG A 326 38.10 -27.83 49.40
N SER A 327 36.81 -27.75 49.07
CA SER A 327 35.92 -28.92 49.05
C SER A 327 36.42 -29.95 48.03
N GLU A 328 36.70 -31.16 48.50
CA GLU A 328 37.06 -32.29 47.64
C GLU A 328 35.84 -32.72 46.80
N SER A 329 36.07 -32.89 45.50
CA SER A 329 35.05 -33.32 44.55
C SER A 329 34.86 -34.84 44.63
N THR A 330 33.85 -35.29 45.38
CA THR A 330 33.40 -36.69 45.32
C THR A 330 32.61 -36.94 44.03
N GLU A 331 33.31 -37.40 43.00
CA GLU A 331 32.68 -38.04 41.85
C GLU A 331 31.94 -39.31 42.31
N SER A 332 30.67 -39.44 41.93
CA SER A 332 29.95 -40.72 42.01
C SER A 332 29.10 -40.92 40.76
N ASN A 333 29.70 -41.56 39.76
CA ASN A 333 28.99 -42.03 38.57
C ASN A 333 28.00 -43.14 38.94
N ALA A 334 26.72 -42.96 38.61
CA ALA A 334 25.73 -44.04 38.60
C ALA A 334 24.69 -43.79 37.49
N ALA A 335 24.86 -44.48 36.37
CA ALA A 335 23.86 -44.55 35.31
C ALA A 335 23.08 -45.89 35.40
N PRO A 336 21.75 -45.91 35.29
CA PRO A 336 21.00 -47.13 35.09
C PRO A 336 20.98 -47.53 33.59
N LYS A 337 20.88 -48.84 33.36
CA LYS A 337 20.64 -49.45 32.04
C LYS A 337 19.15 -49.47 31.71
#